data_AF-A0A3M1G8Z9-F1
#
_entry.id   AF-A0A3M1G8Z9-F1
#
_cell.length_a   1.000
_cell.length_b   1.000
_cell.length_c   1.000
_cell.angle_alpha   90.00
_cell.angle_beta   90.00
_cell.angle_gamma   90.00
#
_symmetry.space_group_name_H-M   'P 1'
#
loop_
_entity.id
_entity.type
_entity.pdbx_description
1 polymer ?
#
loop_
_entity_poly.entity_id
_entity_poly.type
_entity_poly.pdbx_seq_one_letter_code
_entity_poly.pdbx_strand_id
1 'polypeptide(L)'
;MVKKVALGALVAALIAAFFILDLQRYLTLESLKQSQESLAALRAERPFAMLGGFFAVYVAVTALSLPGAAIMTLAAGALFGLLTGTVLVSFASSIGATLAFLVARYVLRSAVKRRFAERMAAIDAGVKRDGGFYLFTLRLVPIFPFFIINLAMGLTAMKTWTFYWVSQVGMLAGTIVYVNAGTQLAQVRSLGDILSPELIGSFVLLGIFPWIARKIGRVLQTRRAYARWKRPKRYDRNLVVIGAGAAGLVSAYIGAAVKAKVTLIEAHKMGGDCLNYGCVPSKALIKSARVAAQIRRADRYGLQADNPRFDFKAVMARVHDVIAKVEPHDSVARYEALGVEVLQGHARIVDPWTVEVKLNDGDSRTLKTRAIVIAAGAEPFVPPLPGLEDVGYVTSDTLWTEFAKLDSVPRRLVVLGGGPIGCELAQAFARLGAEVAQVEMLPRIMAREDEDIADLAKAALEADGVRVLTGHKAIRCERAGEDKLLIVSHDGTEQRLAFDALVCAVGRKARLKGYGLEALGIPTERTILTNDYLETLYPNIYAAGDVAG
;
A
#
# COMPACT_ATOMS: atom_id res chain seq x y z
N MET A 1 32.90 5.10 17.21
CA MET A 1 32.29 6.44 17.44
C MET A 1 33.25 7.56 17.05
N VAL A 2 34.51 7.52 17.52
CA VAL A 2 35.57 8.53 17.24
C VAL A 2 35.77 8.84 15.74
N LYS A 3 35.89 7.82 14.87
CA LYS A 3 36.09 8.02 13.41
C LYS A 3 34.91 8.75 12.73
N LYS A 4 33.67 8.58 13.20
CA LYS A 4 32.49 9.26 12.65
C LYS A 4 32.43 10.72 13.06
N VAL A 5 32.80 11.01 14.31
CA VAL A 5 32.86 12.37 14.85
C VAL A 5 33.98 13.16 14.19
N ALA A 6 35.16 12.55 14.01
CA ALA A 6 36.28 13.18 13.30
C ALA A 6 35.92 13.52 11.84
N LEU A 7 35.29 12.59 11.10
CA LEU A 7 34.84 12.85 9.72
C LEU A 7 33.77 13.96 9.67
N GLY A 8 32.81 13.95 10.60
CA GLY A 8 31.80 15.00 10.69
C GLY A 8 32.40 16.37 10.99
N ALA A 9 33.36 16.44 11.92
CA ALA A 9 34.07 17.68 12.26
C ALA A 9 34.89 18.22 11.09
N LEU A 10 35.59 17.34 10.35
CA LEU A 10 36.34 17.72 9.16
C LEU A 10 35.43 18.32 8.07
N VAL A 11 34.30 17.66 7.77
CA VAL A 11 33.33 18.16 6.79
C VAL A 11 32.75 19.51 7.23
N ALA A 12 32.40 19.66 8.50
CA ALA A 12 31.90 20.93 9.05
C ALA A 12 32.96 22.04 8.95
N ALA A 13 34.22 21.75 9.26
CA ALA A 13 35.32 22.70 9.14
C ALA A 13 35.57 23.15 7.70
N LEU A 14 35.50 22.24 6.72
CA LEU A 14 35.65 22.57 5.30
C LEU A 14 34.49 23.46 4.79
N ILE A 15 33.26 23.16 5.21
CA ILE A 15 32.09 24.00 4.88
C ILE A 15 32.22 25.38 5.52
N ALA A 16 32.60 25.45 6.80
CA ALA A 16 32.82 26.72 7.50
C ALA A 16 33.93 27.55 6.83
N ALA A 17 35.06 26.91 6.47
CA ALA A 17 36.14 27.56 5.76
C ALA A 17 35.69 28.15 4.42
N PHE A 18 34.82 27.47 3.67
CA PHE A 18 34.27 27.99 2.42
C PHE A 18 33.53 29.32 2.61
N PHE A 19 32.69 29.43 3.64
CA PHE A 19 31.93 30.66 3.94
C PHE A 19 32.78 31.75 4.59
N ILE A 20 33.66 31.38 5.54
CA ILE A 20 34.55 32.32 6.25
C ILE A 20 35.54 32.97 5.28
N LEU A 21 36.06 32.21 4.31
CA LEU A 21 36.96 32.70 3.28
C LEU A 21 36.22 33.37 2.10
N ASP A 22 34.91 33.52 2.20
CA ASP A 22 34.04 34.15 1.20
C ASP A 22 34.18 33.56 -0.21
N LEU A 23 34.43 32.24 -0.30
CA LEU A 23 34.68 31.57 -1.58
C LEU A 23 33.43 31.51 -2.46
N GLN A 24 32.23 31.66 -1.89
CA GLN A 24 30.97 31.75 -2.63
C GLN A 24 30.95 32.88 -3.68
N ARG A 25 31.71 33.97 -3.47
CA ARG A 25 31.73 35.11 -4.39
C ARG A 25 32.25 34.73 -5.77
N TYR A 26 33.15 33.74 -5.85
CA TYR A 26 33.71 33.24 -7.10
C TYR A 26 32.76 32.31 -7.85
N LEU A 27 31.73 31.78 -7.18
CA LEU A 27 30.72 30.90 -7.75
C LEU A 27 29.45 31.67 -8.13
N THR A 28 29.59 32.91 -8.61
CA THR A 28 28.48 33.75 -9.10
C THR A 28 28.59 33.95 -10.62
N LEU A 29 27.47 34.25 -11.28
CA LEU A 29 27.45 34.51 -12.72
C LEU A 29 28.28 35.75 -13.10
N GLU A 30 28.28 36.77 -12.23
CA GLU A 30 29.03 38.00 -12.43
C GLU A 30 30.55 37.76 -12.39
N SER A 31 31.03 37.07 -11.35
CA SER A 31 32.45 36.68 -11.25
C SER A 31 32.90 35.77 -12.39
N LEU A 32 32.02 34.87 -12.85
CA LEU A 32 32.30 34.01 -14.00
C LEU A 32 32.50 34.82 -15.29
N LYS A 33 31.64 35.83 -15.53
CA LYS A 33 31.78 36.73 -16.68
C LYS A 33 33.04 37.59 -16.59
N GLN A 34 33.31 38.16 -15.42
CA GLN A 34 34.49 39.01 -15.20
C GLN A 34 35.80 38.23 -15.35
N SER A 35 35.82 36.95 -14.98
CA SER A 35 37.00 36.08 -15.05
C SER A 35 37.09 35.28 -16.36
N GLN A 36 36.17 35.48 -17.31
CA GLN A 36 36.06 34.63 -18.50
C GLN A 36 37.32 34.69 -19.38
N GLU A 37 37.82 35.89 -19.67
CA GLU A 37 39.00 36.08 -20.53
C GLU A 37 40.28 35.52 -19.89
N SER A 38 40.47 35.74 -18.59
CA SER A 38 41.64 35.22 -17.87
C SER A 38 41.63 33.69 -17.75
N LEU A 39 40.46 33.10 -17.49
CA LEU A 39 40.31 31.64 -17.46
C LEU A 39 40.46 31.01 -18.86
N ALA A 40 40.04 31.70 -19.92
CA ALA A 40 40.24 31.27 -21.30
C ALA A 40 41.74 31.29 -21.68
N ALA A 41 42.48 32.32 -21.28
CA ALA A 41 43.93 32.40 -21.47
C ALA A 41 44.66 31.27 -20.71
N LEU A 42 44.30 31.05 -19.44
CA LEU A 42 44.89 29.99 -18.61
C LEU A 42 44.61 28.58 -19.18
N ARG A 43 43.42 28.37 -19.73
CA ARG A 43 43.05 27.14 -20.44
C ARG A 43 43.89 26.94 -21.69
N ALA A 44 44.17 27.99 -22.45
CA ALA A 44 45.00 27.93 -23.66
C ALA A 44 46.46 27.58 -23.33
N GLU A 45 47.00 28.14 -22.25
CA GLU A 45 48.37 27.88 -21.81
C GLU A 45 48.55 26.51 -21.13
N ARG A 46 47.57 26.07 -20.31
CA ARG A 46 47.68 24.85 -19.49
C ARG A 46 46.37 24.01 -19.51
N PRO A 47 45.99 23.41 -20.65
CA PRO A 47 44.69 22.78 -20.84
C PRO A 47 44.41 21.61 -19.88
N PHE A 48 45.40 20.72 -19.67
CA PHE A 48 45.22 19.56 -18.79
C PHE A 48 45.17 19.94 -17.30
N ALA A 49 45.96 20.93 -16.88
CA ALA A 49 45.94 21.41 -15.50
C ALA A 49 44.60 22.09 -15.19
N MET A 50 44.07 22.88 -16.14
CA MET A 50 42.77 23.52 -15.99
C MET A 50 41.62 22.50 -15.93
N LEU A 51 41.65 21.47 -16.79
CA LEU A 51 40.69 20.35 -16.74
C LEU A 51 40.72 19.62 -15.39
N GLY A 52 41.90 19.22 -14.94
CA GLY A 52 42.08 18.49 -13.67
C GLY A 52 41.71 19.32 -12.44
N GLY A 53 42.12 20.58 -12.42
CA GLY A 53 41.77 21.53 -11.35
C GLY A 53 40.27 21.79 -11.29
N PHE A 54 39.64 22.07 -12.43
CA PHE A 54 38.19 22.26 -12.49
C PHE A 54 37.44 21.02 -12.02
N PHE A 55 37.86 19.83 -12.48
CA PHE A 55 37.28 18.56 -12.05
C PHE A 55 37.35 18.39 -10.53
N ALA A 56 38.54 18.58 -9.93
CA ALA A 56 38.75 18.42 -8.49
C ALA A 56 37.90 19.40 -7.68
N VAL A 57 37.84 20.67 -8.08
CA VAL A 57 37.00 21.69 -7.43
C VAL A 57 35.53 21.31 -7.54
N TYR A 58 35.06 20.88 -8.71
CA TYR A 58 33.66 20.48 -8.91
C TYR A 58 33.28 19.29 -8.02
N VAL A 59 34.16 18.28 -7.93
CA VAL A 59 33.97 17.13 -7.02
C VAL A 59 33.88 17.62 -5.58
N ALA A 60 34.77 18.51 -5.13
CA ALA A 60 34.79 19.03 -3.78
C ALA A 60 33.52 19.82 -3.43
N VAL A 61 33.12 20.76 -4.30
CA VAL A 61 31.88 21.55 -4.14
C VAL A 61 30.66 20.64 -4.04
N THR A 62 30.57 19.64 -4.91
CA THR A 62 29.44 18.70 -4.91
C THR A 62 29.47 17.76 -3.71
N ALA A 63 30.64 17.26 -3.30
CA ALA A 63 30.82 16.36 -2.16
C ALA A 63 30.48 17.03 -0.82
N LEU A 64 30.85 18.30 -0.69
CA LEU A 64 30.54 19.13 0.47
C LEU A 64 29.13 19.73 0.41
N SER A 65 28.37 19.47 -0.67
CA SER A 65 27.02 20.01 -0.86
C SER A 65 26.95 21.53 -0.82
N LEU A 66 28.00 22.19 -1.33
CA LEU A 66 28.11 23.65 -1.36
C LEU A 66 27.26 24.27 -2.48
N PRO A 67 26.75 25.51 -2.30
CA PRO A 67 26.05 26.23 -3.36
C PRO A 67 27.01 26.56 -4.52
N GLY A 68 26.46 26.70 -5.73
CA GLY A 68 27.24 27.12 -6.92
C GLY A 68 27.47 26.05 -7.99
N ALA A 69 27.08 24.79 -7.76
CA ALA A 69 27.24 23.72 -8.74
C ALA A 69 26.61 24.04 -10.11
N ALA A 70 25.42 24.68 -10.14
CA ALA A 70 24.77 25.09 -11.38
C ALA A 70 25.61 26.12 -12.17
N ILE A 71 26.22 27.08 -11.47
CA ILE A 71 27.07 28.11 -12.06
C ILE A 71 28.38 27.49 -12.56
N MET A 72 28.94 26.52 -11.83
CA MET A 72 30.06 25.73 -12.31
C MET A 72 29.68 24.90 -13.56
N THR A 73 28.49 24.33 -13.65
CA THR A 73 28.05 23.61 -14.86
C THR A 73 27.99 24.55 -16.07
N LEU A 74 27.49 25.77 -15.90
CA LEU A 74 27.50 26.80 -16.95
C LEU A 74 28.93 27.21 -17.32
N ALA A 75 29.79 27.40 -16.32
CA ALA A 75 31.21 27.67 -16.51
C ALA A 75 31.92 26.56 -17.28
N ALA A 76 31.53 25.29 -17.07
CA ALA A 76 32.10 24.18 -17.81
C ALA A 76 31.73 24.23 -19.31
N GLY A 77 30.53 24.69 -19.63
CA GLY A 77 30.09 24.95 -21.01
C GLY A 77 30.91 26.06 -21.67
N ALA A 78 30.96 27.23 -21.03
CA ALA A 78 31.77 28.36 -21.51
C ALA A 78 33.26 28.01 -21.63
N LEU A 79 33.75 27.29 -20.62
CA LEU A 79 35.07 26.69 -20.43
C LEU A 79 35.51 25.80 -21.57
N PHE A 80 34.78 24.70 -21.70
CA PHE A 80 35.25 23.49 -22.36
C PHE A 80 34.41 23.07 -23.55
N GLY A 81 33.37 23.83 -23.89
CA GLY A 81 32.44 23.47 -24.94
C GLY A 81 31.51 22.34 -24.51
N LEU A 82 30.55 22.01 -25.38
CA LEU A 82 29.47 21.09 -25.05
C LEU A 82 29.98 19.69 -24.72
N LEU A 83 30.81 19.10 -25.57
CA LEU A 83 31.24 17.71 -25.43
C LEU A 83 32.14 17.52 -24.20
N THR A 84 33.25 18.25 -24.13
CA THR A 84 34.21 18.14 -23.03
C THR A 84 33.63 18.61 -21.71
N GLY A 85 32.86 19.71 -21.71
CA GLY A 85 32.16 20.21 -20.52
C GLY A 85 31.15 19.19 -19.98
N THR A 86 30.37 18.54 -20.85
CA THR A 86 29.41 17.50 -20.46
C THR A 86 30.11 16.30 -19.82
N VAL A 87 31.16 15.77 -20.45
CA VAL A 87 31.91 14.62 -19.91
C VAL A 87 32.52 14.98 -18.56
N LEU A 88 33.19 16.13 -18.46
CA LEU A 88 33.83 16.62 -17.25
C LEU A 88 32.83 16.72 -16.09
N VAL A 89 31.72 17.44 -16.30
CA VAL A 89 30.70 17.66 -15.27
C VAL A 89 29.94 16.37 -14.94
N SER A 90 29.63 15.53 -15.93
CA SER A 90 28.89 14.28 -15.69
C SER A 90 29.63 13.39 -14.71
N PHE A 91 30.94 13.17 -14.90
CA PHE A 91 31.73 12.37 -13.96
C PHE A 91 32.01 13.10 -12.64
N ALA A 92 32.37 14.38 -12.68
CA ALA A 92 32.66 15.14 -11.45
C ALA A 92 31.44 15.23 -10.52
N SER A 93 30.26 15.51 -11.08
CA SER A 93 29.00 15.58 -10.33
C SER A 93 28.59 14.23 -9.74
N SER A 94 28.72 13.13 -10.48
CA SER A 94 28.37 11.80 -9.95
C SER A 94 29.32 11.32 -8.86
N ILE A 95 30.63 11.57 -9.01
CA ILE A 95 31.63 11.25 -7.98
C ILE A 95 31.38 12.09 -6.73
N GLY A 96 31.25 13.41 -6.88
CA GLY A 96 30.95 14.30 -5.76
C GLY A 96 29.63 13.96 -5.07
N ALA A 97 28.57 13.68 -5.83
CA ALA A 97 27.29 13.23 -5.28
C ALA A 97 27.43 11.93 -4.49
N THR A 98 28.26 11.00 -4.96
CA THR A 98 28.53 9.73 -4.29
C THR A 98 29.28 9.95 -2.98
N LEU A 99 30.25 10.86 -2.95
CA LEU A 99 30.94 11.26 -1.71
C LEU A 99 29.97 11.88 -0.70
N ALA A 100 29.13 12.82 -1.12
CA ALA A 100 28.10 13.41 -0.25
C ALA A 100 27.13 12.34 0.31
N PHE A 101 26.70 11.41 -0.54
CA PHE A 101 25.89 10.26 -0.16
C PHE A 101 26.58 9.37 0.89
N LEU A 102 27.88 9.08 0.74
CA LEU A 102 28.63 8.28 1.70
C LEU A 102 28.83 9.03 3.03
N VAL A 103 29.10 10.33 2.99
CA VAL A 103 29.17 11.17 4.19
C VAL A 103 27.83 11.10 4.95
N ALA A 104 26.70 11.30 4.27
CA ALA A 104 25.38 11.20 4.89
C ALA A 104 25.11 9.80 5.48
N ARG A 105 25.52 8.75 4.76
CA ARG A 105 25.37 7.36 5.19
C ARG A 105 26.14 7.04 6.47
N TYR A 106 27.40 7.45 6.55
CA TYR A 106 28.27 7.07 7.65
C TYR A 106 28.18 8.01 8.85
N VAL A 107 27.90 9.29 8.62
CA VAL A 107 27.87 10.34 9.66
C VAL A 107 26.44 10.61 10.15
N LEU A 108 25.47 10.80 9.24
CA LEU A 108 24.15 11.34 9.59
C LEU A 108 23.06 10.30 9.82
N ARG A 109 23.17 9.11 9.19
CA ARG A 109 22.10 8.10 9.14
C ARG A 109 21.48 7.73 10.49
N SER A 110 22.30 7.45 11.51
CA SER A 110 21.79 7.04 12.83
C SER A 110 21.08 8.17 13.57
N ALA A 111 21.59 9.40 13.48
CA ALA A 111 20.98 10.56 14.13
C ALA A 111 19.65 10.95 13.47
N VAL A 112 19.62 10.97 12.13
CA VAL A 112 18.43 11.36 11.37
C VAL A 112 17.32 10.31 11.45
N LYS A 113 17.65 9.01 11.34
CA LYS A 113 16.65 7.94 11.49
C LYS A 113 15.97 7.93 12.86
N ARG A 114 16.69 8.28 13.93
CA ARG A 114 16.12 8.38 15.27
C ARG A 114 15.15 9.56 15.42
N ARG A 115 15.43 10.69 14.75
CA ARG A 115 14.63 11.92 14.88
C ARG A 115 13.47 12.03 13.89
N PHE A 116 13.57 11.37 12.72
CA PHE A 116 12.60 11.49 11.62
C PHE A 116 12.18 10.11 11.07
N ALA A 117 11.91 9.15 11.95
CA ALA A 117 11.63 7.77 11.57
C ALA A 117 10.48 7.62 10.57
N GLU A 118 9.32 8.25 10.82
CA GLU A 118 8.13 8.15 9.97
C GLU A 118 8.34 8.72 8.57
N ARG A 119 8.89 9.94 8.46
CA ARG A 119 9.17 10.58 7.15
C ARG A 119 10.20 9.79 6.34
N MET A 120 11.19 9.19 7.02
CA MET A 120 12.17 8.31 6.38
C MET A 120 11.57 6.97 5.94
N ALA A 121 10.56 6.45 6.63
CA ALA A 121 9.91 5.20 6.27
C ALA A 121 9.26 5.28 4.88
N ALA A 122 8.60 6.40 4.56
CA ALA A 122 7.99 6.63 3.25
C ALA A 122 9.04 6.65 2.11
N ILE A 123 10.15 7.36 2.31
CA ILE A 123 11.24 7.43 1.31
C ILE A 123 11.94 6.07 1.15
N ASP A 124 12.22 5.38 2.26
CA ASP A 124 12.85 4.05 2.22
C ASP A 124 11.92 3.01 1.59
N ALA A 125 10.60 3.11 1.78
CA ALA A 125 9.61 2.27 1.10
C ALA A 125 9.60 2.52 -0.42
N GLY A 126 9.64 3.79 -0.85
CA GLY A 126 9.77 4.14 -2.26
C GLY A 126 11.06 3.59 -2.89
N VAL A 127 12.19 3.73 -2.19
CA VAL A 127 13.48 3.17 -2.64
C VAL A 127 13.49 1.63 -2.66
N LYS A 128 12.81 0.97 -1.72
CA LYS A 128 12.68 -0.50 -1.73
C LYS A 128 11.81 -0.99 -2.90
N ARG A 129 10.73 -0.27 -3.20
CA ARG A 129 9.79 -0.61 -4.29
C ARG A 129 10.41 -0.39 -5.66
N ASP A 130 10.97 0.80 -5.89
CA ASP A 130 11.37 1.27 -7.23
C ASP A 130 12.91 1.29 -7.42
N GLY A 131 13.69 1.10 -6.36
CA GLY A 131 15.15 0.97 -6.43
C GLY A 131 15.83 2.16 -7.12
N GLY A 132 16.65 1.86 -8.13
CA GLY A 132 17.32 2.87 -8.94
C GLY A 132 16.35 3.77 -9.72
N PHE A 133 15.16 3.29 -10.06
CA PHE A 133 14.17 4.09 -10.80
C PHE A 133 13.60 5.24 -9.94
N TYR A 134 13.52 5.04 -8.62
CA TYR A 134 13.14 6.10 -7.68
C TYR A 134 14.11 7.28 -7.76
N LEU A 135 15.41 7.01 -7.60
CA LEU A 135 16.45 8.03 -7.71
C LEU A 135 16.51 8.63 -9.11
N PHE A 136 16.40 7.80 -10.14
CA PHE A 136 16.37 8.29 -11.52
C PHE A 136 15.27 9.34 -11.69
N THR A 137 14.04 9.02 -11.25
CA THR A 137 12.90 9.95 -11.31
C THR A 137 13.19 11.24 -10.55
N LEU A 138 13.70 11.15 -9.31
CA LEU A 138 14.04 12.33 -8.51
C LEU A 138 15.07 13.24 -9.17
N ARG A 139 16.05 12.69 -9.90
CA ARG A 139 17.06 13.48 -10.64
C ARG A 139 16.48 14.25 -11.81
N LEU A 140 15.34 13.80 -12.33
CA LEU A 140 14.68 14.45 -13.46
C LEU A 140 13.76 15.58 -13.01
N VAL A 141 13.26 15.55 -11.77
CA VAL A 141 12.37 16.60 -11.26
C VAL A 141 13.21 17.82 -10.83
N PRO A 142 13.07 18.99 -11.50
CA PRO A 142 13.91 20.16 -11.24
C PRO A 142 13.60 20.87 -9.91
N ILE A 143 12.50 20.50 -9.23
CA ILE A 143 12.09 21.14 -7.97
C ILE A 143 13.00 20.80 -6.79
N PHE A 144 13.68 19.66 -6.83
CA PHE A 144 14.49 19.18 -5.70
C PHE A 144 15.95 19.57 -5.91
N PRO A 145 16.55 20.34 -4.99
CA PRO A 145 17.98 20.63 -5.04
C PRO A 145 18.81 19.34 -5.04
N PHE A 146 19.77 19.23 -5.97
CA PHE A 146 20.57 18.01 -6.15
C PHE A 146 21.28 17.53 -4.89
N PHE A 147 21.75 18.46 -4.05
CA PHE A 147 22.43 18.12 -2.80
C PHE A 147 21.50 17.45 -1.79
N ILE A 148 20.21 17.84 -1.73
CA ILE A 148 19.22 17.22 -0.86
C ILE A 148 19.02 15.75 -1.27
N ILE A 149 18.92 15.48 -2.57
CA ILE A 149 18.79 14.12 -3.11
C ILE A 149 20.01 13.28 -2.70
N ASN A 150 21.23 13.81 -2.84
CA ASN A 150 22.47 13.11 -2.47
C ASN A 150 22.46 12.67 -1.01
N LEU A 151 22.14 13.61 -0.12
CA LEU A 151 22.12 13.38 1.32
C LEU A 151 20.99 12.43 1.71
N ALA A 152 19.76 12.67 1.21
CA ALA A 152 18.59 11.86 1.52
C ALA A 152 18.79 10.39 1.12
N MET A 153 19.28 10.13 -0.09
CA MET A 153 19.54 8.76 -0.54
C MET A 153 20.58 8.05 0.31
N GLY A 154 21.57 8.77 0.87
CA GLY A 154 22.58 8.22 1.77
C GLY A 154 21.98 7.60 3.04
N LEU A 155 20.81 8.10 3.47
CA LEU A 155 20.09 7.64 4.65
C LEU A 155 19.27 6.35 4.39
N THR A 156 18.95 6.07 3.11
CA THR A 156 18.11 4.93 2.68
C THR A 156 18.88 3.61 2.58
N ALA A 157 18.21 2.54 2.17
CA ALA A 157 18.79 1.22 1.88
C ALA A 157 19.50 1.11 0.50
N MET A 158 19.54 2.18 -0.30
CA MET A 158 20.10 2.13 -1.66
C MET A 158 21.58 1.71 -1.71
N LYS A 159 21.97 0.81 -2.61
CA LYS A 159 23.38 0.44 -2.79
C LYS A 159 24.19 1.59 -3.40
N THR A 160 25.43 1.81 -2.94
CA THR A 160 26.30 2.88 -3.43
C THR A 160 26.53 2.80 -4.94
N TRP A 161 26.74 1.59 -5.47
CA TRP A 161 26.89 1.36 -6.91
C TRP A 161 25.65 1.75 -7.70
N THR A 162 24.46 1.40 -7.21
CA THR A 162 23.19 1.80 -7.81
C THR A 162 23.04 3.32 -7.80
N PHE A 163 23.37 3.97 -6.68
CA PHE A 163 23.35 5.43 -6.58
C PHE A 163 24.27 6.09 -7.62
N TYR A 164 25.49 5.60 -7.80
CA TYR A 164 26.47 6.14 -8.74
C TYR A 164 25.98 6.08 -10.19
N TRP A 165 25.69 4.88 -10.73
CA TRP A 165 25.32 4.76 -12.15
C TRP A 165 23.97 5.41 -12.46
N VAL A 166 23.02 5.34 -11.55
CA VAL A 166 21.73 6.02 -11.73
C VAL A 166 21.93 7.53 -11.72
N SER A 167 22.80 8.08 -10.86
CA SER A 167 23.11 9.51 -10.88
C SER A 167 23.85 9.91 -12.17
N GLN A 168 24.79 9.08 -12.65
CA GLN A 168 25.50 9.30 -13.91
C GLN A 168 24.54 9.41 -15.09
N VAL A 169 23.57 8.50 -15.19
CA VAL A 169 22.60 8.51 -16.29
C VAL A 169 21.52 9.58 -16.06
N GLY A 170 21.02 9.70 -14.82
CA GLY A 170 19.90 10.58 -14.47
C GLY A 170 20.22 12.07 -14.50
N MET A 171 21.48 12.45 -14.23
CA MET A 171 21.90 13.85 -14.31
C MET A 171 22.37 14.24 -15.72
N LEU A 172 22.68 13.28 -16.60
CA LEU A 172 23.27 13.55 -17.91
C LEU A 172 22.45 14.52 -18.77
N ALA A 173 21.13 14.32 -18.83
CA ALA A 173 20.26 15.21 -19.59
C ALA A 173 20.29 16.65 -19.06
N GLY A 174 20.19 16.81 -17.73
CA GLY A 174 20.33 18.12 -17.08
C GLY A 174 21.71 18.74 -17.31
N THR A 175 22.78 17.93 -17.19
CA THR A 175 24.15 18.36 -17.46
C THR A 175 24.30 18.88 -18.88
N ILE A 176 23.81 18.15 -19.90
CA ILE A 176 23.85 18.59 -21.29
C ILE A 176 23.13 19.93 -21.46
N VAL A 177 21.94 20.09 -20.88
CA VAL A 177 21.16 21.34 -20.98
C VAL A 177 21.91 22.51 -20.35
N TYR A 178 22.44 22.36 -19.13
CA TYR A 178 23.17 23.43 -18.45
C TYR A 178 24.53 23.73 -19.09
N VAL A 179 25.26 22.71 -19.55
CA VAL A 179 26.53 22.92 -20.27
C VAL A 179 26.26 23.62 -21.61
N ASN A 180 25.21 23.24 -22.34
CA ASN A 180 24.82 23.90 -23.58
C ASN A 180 24.38 25.36 -23.35
N ALA A 181 23.62 25.62 -22.28
CA ALA A 181 23.29 26.98 -21.86
C ALA A 181 24.57 27.79 -21.57
N GLY A 182 25.57 27.16 -20.95
CA GLY A 182 26.88 27.74 -20.70
C GLY A 182 27.65 28.10 -21.97
N THR A 183 27.63 27.23 -22.99
CA THR A 183 28.25 27.54 -24.29
C THR A 183 27.60 28.73 -24.99
N GLN A 184 26.28 28.88 -24.84
CA GLN A 184 25.54 30.02 -25.39
C GLN A 184 25.80 31.29 -24.58
N LEU A 185 25.80 31.22 -23.24
CA LEU A 185 26.12 32.34 -22.34
C LEU A 185 27.49 32.97 -22.62
N ALA A 186 28.47 32.18 -23.04
CA ALA A 186 29.79 32.68 -23.46
C ALA A 186 29.74 33.58 -24.71
N GLN A 187 28.66 33.52 -25.49
CA GLN A 187 28.46 34.25 -26.74
C GLN A 187 27.46 35.41 -26.61
N VAL A 188 26.75 35.54 -25.47
CA VAL A 188 25.65 36.48 -25.28
C VAL A 188 26.14 37.89 -24.91
N ARG A 189 25.83 38.89 -25.74
CA ARG A 189 26.12 40.32 -25.52
C ARG A 189 24.92 41.11 -24.96
N SER A 190 23.70 40.55 -24.93
CA SER A 190 22.48 41.23 -24.45
C SER A 190 21.52 40.30 -23.66
N LEU A 191 20.65 40.87 -22.80
CA LEU A 191 19.70 40.10 -21.97
C LEU A 191 18.57 39.42 -22.78
N GLY A 192 18.30 39.85 -24.01
CA GLY A 192 17.26 39.28 -24.88
C GLY A 192 17.62 37.92 -25.50
N ASP A 193 18.92 37.63 -25.64
CA ASP A 193 19.43 36.37 -26.20
C ASP A 193 19.29 35.18 -25.24
N ILE A 194 18.96 35.44 -23.97
CA ILE A 194 18.73 34.43 -22.93
C ILE A 194 17.40 33.69 -23.16
N LEU A 195 16.45 34.27 -23.92
CA LEU A 195 15.15 33.65 -24.25
C LEU A 195 15.15 33.01 -25.65
N SER A 196 16.27 32.40 -26.06
CA SER A 196 16.33 31.71 -27.35
C SER A 196 15.33 30.53 -27.40
N PRO A 197 14.64 30.29 -28.54
CA PRO A 197 13.76 29.13 -28.70
C PRO A 197 14.43 27.79 -28.38
N GLU A 198 15.75 27.69 -28.58
CA GLU A 198 16.57 26.52 -28.26
C GLU A 198 16.69 26.29 -26.74
N LEU A 199 16.91 27.36 -25.96
CA LEU A 199 17.02 27.27 -24.51
C LEU A 199 15.66 26.96 -23.88
N ILE A 200 14.60 27.60 -24.37
CA ILE A 200 13.21 27.31 -23.96
C ILE A 200 12.87 25.84 -24.27
N GLY A 201 13.18 25.36 -25.48
CA GLY A 201 12.98 23.97 -25.86
C GLY A 201 13.73 22.98 -24.95
N SER A 202 14.96 23.32 -24.57
CA SER A 202 15.78 22.50 -23.67
C SER A 202 15.22 22.43 -22.25
N PHE A 203 14.70 23.54 -21.71
CA PHE A 203 14.05 23.56 -20.38
C PHE A 203 12.68 22.87 -20.39
N VAL A 204 11.88 23.03 -21.46
CA VAL A 204 10.62 22.30 -21.64
C VAL A 204 10.88 20.79 -21.70
N LEU A 205 11.89 20.38 -22.49
CA LEU A 205 12.29 18.98 -22.56
C LEU A 205 12.72 18.46 -21.18
N LEU A 206 13.52 19.21 -20.43
CA LEU A 206 13.92 18.86 -19.06
C LEU A 206 12.71 18.68 -18.13
N GLY A 207 11.68 19.52 -18.26
CA GLY A 207 10.44 19.43 -17.48
C GLY A 207 9.55 18.24 -17.83
N ILE A 208 9.48 17.85 -19.12
CA ILE A 208 8.64 16.74 -19.59
C ILE A 208 9.36 15.38 -19.50
N PHE A 209 10.70 15.38 -19.57
CA PHE A 209 11.54 14.18 -19.56
C PHE A 209 11.24 13.21 -18.40
N PRO A 210 11.01 13.62 -17.14
CA PRO A 210 10.59 12.70 -16.07
C PRO A 210 9.36 11.86 -16.40
N TRP A 211 8.36 12.47 -17.04
CA TRP A 211 7.11 11.81 -17.40
C TRP A 211 7.33 10.81 -18.54
N ILE A 212 8.14 11.19 -19.53
CA ILE A 212 8.54 10.31 -20.64
C ILE A 212 9.34 9.13 -20.10
N ALA A 213 10.38 9.38 -19.31
CA ALA A 213 11.20 8.37 -18.64
C ALA A 213 10.34 7.41 -17.82
N ARG A 214 9.40 7.94 -17.04
CA ARG A 214 8.52 7.12 -16.20
C ARG A 214 7.61 6.24 -17.05
N LYS A 215 7.04 6.79 -18.13
CA LYS A 215 6.21 6.07 -19.09
C LYS A 215 6.99 4.96 -19.79
N ILE A 216 8.22 5.23 -20.24
CA ILE A 216 9.10 4.23 -20.85
C ILE A 216 9.43 3.12 -19.86
N GLY A 217 9.79 3.46 -18.63
CA GLY A 217 10.09 2.49 -17.57
C GLY A 217 8.93 1.52 -17.33
N ARG A 218 7.70 2.05 -17.19
CA ARG A 218 6.49 1.22 -17.07
C ARG A 218 6.30 0.32 -18.29
N VAL A 219 6.41 0.86 -19.50
CA VAL A 219 6.26 0.07 -20.74
C VAL A 219 7.27 -1.08 -20.80
N LEU A 220 8.53 -0.83 -20.42
CA LEU A 220 9.57 -1.86 -20.39
C LEU A 220 9.30 -2.92 -19.33
N GLN A 221 8.86 -2.52 -18.13
CA GLN A 221 8.49 -3.46 -17.06
C GLN A 221 7.30 -4.33 -17.48
N THR A 222 6.26 -3.72 -18.05
CA THR A 222 5.09 -4.43 -18.58
C THR A 222 5.48 -5.40 -19.71
N ARG A 223 6.33 -4.97 -20.65
CA ARG A 223 6.83 -5.85 -21.71
C ARG A 223 7.60 -7.04 -21.14
N ARG A 224 8.43 -6.83 -20.12
CA ARG A 224 9.16 -7.90 -19.43
C ARG A 224 8.21 -8.86 -18.72
N ALA A 225 7.18 -8.35 -18.04
CA ALA A 225 6.17 -9.19 -17.37
C ALA A 225 5.44 -10.08 -18.40
N TYR A 226 5.10 -9.53 -19.57
CA TYR A 226 4.44 -10.29 -20.63
C TYR A 226 5.35 -11.17 -21.49
N ALA A 227 6.67 -11.02 -21.42
CA ALA A 227 7.61 -11.63 -22.37
C ALA A 227 7.53 -13.16 -22.45
N ARG A 228 7.19 -13.82 -21.33
CA ARG A 228 7.06 -15.30 -21.26
C ARG A 228 5.70 -15.82 -21.73
N TRP A 229 4.76 -14.94 -22.08
CA TRP A 229 3.37 -15.31 -22.37
C TRP A 229 3.02 -15.03 -23.84
N LYS A 230 2.22 -15.91 -24.44
CA LYS A 230 1.73 -15.73 -25.81
C LYS A 230 0.38 -15.03 -25.79
N ARG A 231 0.36 -13.75 -26.16
CA ARG A 231 -0.88 -12.99 -26.26
C ARG A 231 -1.84 -13.60 -27.29
N PRO A 232 -3.11 -13.84 -26.97
CA PRO A 232 -4.07 -14.38 -27.93
C PRO A 232 -4.44 -13.36 -29.02
N LYS A 233 -4.75 -13.84 -30.23
CA LYS A 233 -5.16 -13.00 -31.37
C LYS A 233 -6.60 -12.47 -31.23
N ARG A 234 -7.46 -13.21 -30.51
CA ARG A 234 -8.87 -12.88 -30.28
C ARG A 234 -9.20 -13.16 -28.82
N TYR A 235 -10.16 -12.42 -28.30
CA TYR A 235 -10.67 -12.56 -26.94
C TYR A 235 -12.15 -12.96 -27.01
N ASP A 236 -12.55 -13.88 -26.15
CA ASP A 236 -13.93 -14.34 -26.02
C ASP A 236 -14.79 -13.32 -25.26
N ARG A 237 -14.15 -12.57 -24.35
CA ARG A 237 -14.74 -11.61 -23.42
C ARG A 237 -13.89 -10.33 -23.33
N ASN A 238 -14.53 -9.23 -22.96
CA ASN A 238 -13.82 -8.00 -22.61
C ASN A 238 -13.32 -8.05 -21.16
N LEU A 239 -14.13 -8.60 -20.26
CA LEU A 239 -13.86 -8.66 -18.82
C LEU A 239 -14.27 -10.02 -18.26
N VAL A 240 -13.41 -10.61 -17.44
CA VAL A 240 -13.76 -11.73 -16.56
C VAL A 240 -13.64 -11.25 -15.13
N VAL A 241 -14.66 -11.49 -14.32
CA VAL A 241 -14.68 -11.16 -12.89
C VAL A 241 -14.74 -12.46 -12.10
N ILE A 242 -13.83 -12.61 -11.13
CA ILE A 242 -13.71 -13.80 -10.29
C ILE A 242 -14.20 -13.45 -8.89
N GLY A 243 -15.31 -14.02 -8.47
CA GLY A 243 -16.00 -13.77 -7.20
C GLY A 243 -17.20 -12.83 -7.38
N ALA A 244 -18.35 -13.22 -6.83
CA ALA A 244 -19.62 -12.49 -6.87
C ALA A 244 -19.99 -11.89 -5.50
N GLY A 245 -18.98 -11.41 -4.75
CA GLY A 245 -19.19 -10.45 -3.66
C GLY A 245 -19.33 -9.02 -4.17
N ALA A 246 -19.50 -8.04 -3.27
CA ALA A 246 -19.77 -6.64 -3.63
C ALA A 246 -18.83 -6.06 -4.71
N ALA A 247 -17.51 -6.25 -4.57
CA ALA A 247 -16.54 -5.75 -5.55
C ALA A 247 -16.71 -6.38 -6.94
N GLY A 248 -16.98 -7.69 -6.99
CA GLY A 248 -17.15 -8.42 -8.24
C GLY A 248 -18.48 -8.13 -8.93
N LEU A 249 -19.57 -8.12 -8.15
CA LEU A 249 -20.90 -7.73 -8.60
C LEU A 249 -20.90 -6.32 -9.21
N VAL A 250 -20.34 -5.34 -8.50
CA VAL A 250 -20.24 -3.95 -9.02
C VAL A 250 -19.36 -3.88 -10.27
N SER A 251 -18.22 -4.60 -10.29
CA SER A 251 -17.34 -4.65 -11.47
C SER A 251 -18.05 -5.23 -12.70
N ALA A 252 -18.82 -6.30 -12.51
CA ALA A 252 -19.56 -6.95 -13.58
C ALA A 252 -20.71 -6.07 -14.08
N TYR A 253 -21.45 -5.45 -13.16
CA TYR A 253 -22.52 -4.51 -13.46
C TYR A 253 -22.02 -3.31 -14.29
N ILE A 254 -20.96 -2.63 -13.84
CA ILE A 254 -20.38 -1.49 -14.55
C ILE A 254 -19.86 -1.93 -15.92
N GLY A 255 -19.20 -3.08 -16.00
CA GLY A 255 -18.72 -3.64 -17.26
C GLY A 255 -19.86 -3.85 -18.27
N ALA A 256 -20.97 -4.44 -17.84
CA ALA A 256 -22.15 -4.63 -18.68
C ALA A 256 -22.80 -3.30 -19.09
N ALA A 257 -22.91 -2.34 -18.16
CA ALA A 257 -23.48 -1.02 -18.42
C ALA A 257 -22.72 -0.24 -19.51
N VAL A 258 -21.39 -0.41 -19.60
CA VAL A 258 -20.57 0.16 -20.68
C VAL A 258 -20.49 -0.75 -21.93
N LYS A 259 -21.40 -1.73 -22.04
CA LYS A 259 -21.53 -2.68 -23.15
C LYS A 259 -20.31 -3.58 -23.37
N ALA A 260 -19.51 -3.81 -22.33
CA ALA A 260 -18.46 -4.81 -22.39
C ALA A 260 -19.08 -6.22 -22.31
N LYS A 261 -18.49 -7.18 -23.03
CA LYS A 261 -18.86 -8.60 -22.88
C LYS A 261 -18.22 -9.15 -21.60
N VAL A 262 -19.02 -9.31 -20.54
CA VAL A 262 -18.57 -9.69 -19.20
C VAL A 262 -18.92 -11.15 -18.91
N THR A 263 -17.99 -11.87 -18.29
CA THR A 263 -18.28 -13.12 -17.58
C THR A 263 -17.98 -12.96 -16.10
N LEU A 264 -18.95 -13.23 -15.23
CA LEU A 264 -18.80 -13.30 -13.78
C LEU A 264 -18.71 -14.76 -13.36
N ILE A 265 -17.73 -15.13 -12.55
CA ILE A 265 -17.50 -16.50 -12.10
C ILE A 265 -17.62 -16.56 -10.57
N GLU A 266 -18.49 -17.43 -10.06
CA GLU A 266 -18.70 -17.61 -8.62
C GLU A 266 -18.71 -19.10 -8.26
N ALA A 267 -17.92 -19.51 -7.27
CA ALA A 267 -17.82 -20.92 -6.88
C ALA A 267 -18.93 -21.36 -5.92
N HIS A 268 -19.47 -20.43 -5.13
CA HIS A 268 -20.44 -20.64 -4.08
C HIS A 268 -21.73 -19.83 -4.31
N LYS A 269 -22.21 -19.10 -3.29
CA LYS A 269 -23.43 -18.30 -3.35
C LYS A 269 -23.14 -16.92 -3.91
N MET A 270 -24.04 -16.45 -4.78
CA MET A 270 -24.04 -15.06 -5.23
C MET A 270 -24.25 -14.09 -4.04
N GLY A 271 -23.79 -12.83 -4.19
CA GLY A 271 -23.82 -11.83 -3.12
C GLY A 271 -22.62 -11.89 -2.17
N GLY A 272 -21.84 -12.98 -2.22
CA GLY A 272 -20.65 -13.21 -1.40
C GLY A 272 -20.92 -13.04 0.10
N ASP A 273 -19.90 -12.65 0.85
CA ASP A 273 -19.99 -12.55 2.31
C ASP A 273 -21.03 -11.54 2.78
N CYS A 274 -21.11 -10.36 2.15
CA CYS A 274 -21.93 -9.27 2.67
C CYS A 274 -23.43 -9.62 2.70
N LEU A 275 -23.92 -10.33 1.69
CA LEU A 275 -25.29 -10.84 1.64
C LEU A 275 -25.49 -12.06 2.55
N ASN A 276 -24.60 -13.05 2.45
CA ASN A 276 -24.87 -14.38 3.01
C ASN A 276 -24.41 -14.55 4.46
N TYR A 277 -23.32 -13.89 4.87
CA TYR A 277 -22.57 -14.22 6.10
C TYR A 277 -22.18 -12.98 6.93
N GLY A 278 -22.30 -11.78 6.38
CA GLY A 278 -21.75 -10.56 6.94
C GLY A 278 -22.81 -9.50 7.19
N CYS A 279 -22.84 -8.50 6.31
CA CYS A 279 -23.56 -7.25 6.51
C CYS A 279 -25.06 -7.45 6.75
N VAL A 280 -25.73 -8.16 5.84
CA VAL A 280 -27.19 -8.35 5.87
C VAL A 280 -27.63 -9.13 7.10
N PRO A 281 -27.08 -10.33 7.38
CA PRO A 281 -27.51 -11.07 8.56
C PRO A 281 -27.15 -10.36 9.87
N SER A 282 -25.96 -9.77 9.99
CA SER A 282 -25.58 -9.08 11.23
C SER A 282 -26.47 -7.88 11.51
N LYS A 283 -26.79 -7.08 10.49
CA LYS A 283 -27.67 -5.90 10.65
C LYS A 283 -29.11 -6.31 10.95
N ALA A 284 -29.58 -7.43 10.39
CA ALA A 284 -30.89 -7.99 10.72
C ALA A 284 -30.99 -8.40 12.20
N LEU A 285 -29.97 -9.10 12.73
CA LEU A 285 -29.89 -9.51 14.14
C LEU A 285 -29.75 -8.30 15.07
N ILE A 286 -28.83 -7.37 14.77
CA ILE A 286 -28.61 -6.14 15.54
C ILE A 286 -29.90 -5.32 15.66
N LYS A 287 -30.72 -5.27 14.61
CA LYS A 287 -32.01 -4.57 14.68
C LYS A 287 -32.98 -5.24 15.67
N SER A 288 -33.10 -6.57 15.66
CA SER A 288 -33.92 -7.30 16.64
C SER A 288 -33.41 -7.05 18.07
N ALA A 289 -32.10 -7.17 18.27
CA ALA A 289 -31.44 -6.95 19.55
C ALA A 289 -31.61 -5.50 20.05
N ARG A 290 -31.55 -4.51 19.17
CA ARG A 290 -31.79 -3.10 19.50
C ARG A 290 -33.22 -2.88 19.99
N VAL A 291 -34.22 -3.48 19.34
CA VAL A 291 -35.62 -3.38 19.77
C VAL A 291 -35.80 -4.03 21.15
N ALA A 292 -35.22 -5.20 21.39
CA ALA A 292 -35.22 -5.85 22.71
C ALA A 292 -34.62 -4.94 23.80
N ALA A 293 -33.52 -4.24 23.49
CA ALA A 293 -32.92 -3.28 24.41
C ALA A 293 -33.77 -2.02 24.63
N GLN A 294 -34.51 -1.56 23.61
CA GLN A 294 -35.44 -0.43 23.75
C GLN A 294 -36.64 -0.78 24.62
N ILE A 295 -37.18 -2.00 24.53
CA ILE A 295 -38.27 -2.48 25.40
C ILE A 295 -37.83 -2.47 26.87
N ARG A 296 -36.61 -2.94 27.17
CA ARG A 296 -36.05 -2.89 28.54
C ARG A 296 -35.81 -1.49 29.08
N ARG A 297 -35.75 -0.48 28.21
CA ARG A 297 -35.46 0.92 28.56
C ARG A 297 -36.59 1.85 28.11
N ALA A 298 -37.81 1.32 28.03
CA ALA A 298 -38.97 2.04 27.51
C ALA A 298 -39.41 3.19 28.43
N ASP A 299 -39.04 3.12 29.72
CA ASP A 299 -39.19 4.17 30.74
C ASP A 299 -38.54 5.50 30.32
N ARG A 300 -37.44 5.46 29.56
CA ARG A 300 -36.80 6.67 29.00
C ARG A 300 -37.67 7.44 28.01
N TYR A 301 -38.71 6.79 27.49
CA TYR A 301 -39.68 7.36 26.56
C TYR A 301 -41.06 7.57 27.22
N GLY A 302 -41.14 7.45 28.55
CA GLY A 302 -42.40 7.56 29.30
C GLY A 302 -43.32 6.33 29.17
N LEU A 303 -42.79 5.18 28.73
CA LEU A 303 -43.51 3.92 28.65
C LEU A 303 -43.09 2.98 29.79
N GLN A 304 -43.83 1.91 30.05
CA GLN A 304 -43.41 0.91 31.04
C GLN A 304 -42.26 0.06 30.49
N ALA A 305 -41.13 0.01 31.20
CA ALA A 305 -40.03 -0.90 30.89
C ALA A 305 -40.41 -2.35 31.22
N ASP A 306 -40.04 -3.29 30.35
CA ASP A 306 -40.29 -4.73 30.53
C ASP A 306 -39.16 -5.58 29.93
N ASN A 307 -39.07 -6.85 30.32
CA ASN A 307 -38.19 -7.82 29.70
C ASN A 307 -38.85 -8.41 28.46
N PRO A 308 -38.22 -8.28 27.27
CA PRO A 308 -38.82 -8.75 26.03
C PRO A 308 -38.96 -10.27 26.03
N ARG A 309 -40.16 -10.76 25.73
CA ARG A 309 -40.42 -12.17 25.44
C ARG A 309 -40.33 -12.40 23.94
N PHE A 310 -39.49 -13.34 23.52
CA PHE A 310 -39.30 -13.67 22.11
C PHE A 310 -38.90 -15.13 21.96
N ASP A 311 -39.17 -15.70 20.78
CA ASP A 311 -38.65 -16.99 20.35
C ASP A 311 -37.34 -16.76 19.59
N PHE A 312 -36.26 -17.41 20.03
CA PHE A 312 -34.96 -17.29 19.39
C PHE A 312 -34.97 -17.87 17.97
N LYS A 313 -35.72 -18.95 17.73
CA LYS A 313 -35.89 -19.53 16.39
C LYS A 313 -36.58 -18.52 15.47
N ALA A 314 -37.60 -17.82 15.93
CA ALA A 314 -38.25 -16.76 15.16
C ALA A 314 -37.30 -15.59 14.84
N VAL A 315 -36.41 -15.21 15.77
CA VAL A 315 -35.38 -14.17 15.50
C VAL A 315 -34.41 -14.62 14.41
N MET A 316 -33.91 -15.86 14.49
CA MET A 316 -32.99 -16.41 13.49
C MET A 316 -33.69 -16.67 12.15
N ALA A 317 -34.95 -17.10 12.13
CA ALA A 317 -35.76 -17.22 10.93
C ALA A 317 -35.93 -15.85 10.25
N ARG A 318 -36.23 -14.79 11.02
CA ARG A 318 -36.28 -13.43 10.48
C ARG A 318 -34.95 -13.00 9.84
N VAL A 319 -33.80 -13.39 10.39
CA VAL A 319 -32.50 -13.10 9.78
C VAL A 319 -32.42 -13.75 8.39
N HIS A 320 -32.79 -15.02 8.27
CA HIS A 320 -32.80 -15.73 6.99
C HIS A 320 -33.83 -15.17 6.01
N ASP A 321 -35.01 -14.76 6.47
CA ASP A 321 -36.02 -14.10 5.64
C ASP A 321 -35.50 -12.78 5.06
N VAL A 322 -34.72 -12.02 5.83
CA VAL A 322 -34.10 -10.78 5.33
C VAL A 322 -33.05 -11.08 4.26
N ILE A 323 -32.23 -12.13 4.44
CA ILE A 323 -31.29 -12.57 3.39
C ILE A 323 -32.06 -12.94 2.12
N ALA A 324 -33.08 -13.79 2.24
CA ALA A 324 -33.90 -14.26 1.12
C ALA A 324 -34.64 -13.12 0.39
N LYS A 325 -34.99 -12.04 1.09
CA LYS A 325 -35.58 -10.84 0.46
C LYS A 325 -34.58 -10.03 -0.36
N VAL A 326 -33.29 -10.06 0.01
CA VAL A 326 -32.24 -9.30 -0.69
C VAL A 326 -31.62 -10.12 -1.82
N GLU A 327 -31.51 -11.44 -1.65
CA GLU A 327 -30.88 -12.39 -2.59
C GLU A 327 -31.27 -12.21 -4.07
N PRO A 328 -32.55 -11.95 -4.43
CA PRO A 328 -32.94 -11.74 -5.82
C PRO A 328 -32.17 -10.60 -6.52
N HIS A 329 -31.72 -9.58 -5.77
CA HIS A 329 -30.96 -8.45 -6.32
C HIS A 329 -29.52 -8.78 -6.71
N ASP A 330 -28.95 -9.84 -6.12
CA ASP A 330 -27.60 -10.33 -6.42
C ASP A 330 -27.61 -11.66 -7.19
N SER A 331 -28.79 -12.18 -7.51
CA SER A 331 -28.97 -13.49 -8.14
C SER A 331 -28.35 -13.61 -9.54
N VAL A 332 -28.12 -14.86 -9.95
CA VAL A 332 -27.70 -15.19 -11.33
C VAL A 332 -28.65 -14.57 -12.36
N ALA A 333 -29.96 -14.80 -12.20
CA ALA A 333 -30.97 -14.31 -13.13
C ALA A 333 -30.95 -12.78 -13.28
N ARG A 334 -30.71 -12.05 -12.18
CA ARG A 334 -30.58 -10.59 -12.22
C ARG A 334 -29.39 -10.15 -13.06
N TYR A 335 -28.24 -10.79 -12.90
CA TYR A 335 -27.03 -10.45 -13.65
C TYR A 335 -27.10 -10.88 -15.12
N GLU A 336 -27.71 -12.02 -15.42
CA GLU A 336 -27.97 -12.46 -16.79
C GLU A 336 -28.92 -11.51 -17.52
N ALA A 337 -29.98 -11.03 -16.86
CA ALA A 337 -30.87 -10.02 -17.42
C ALA A 337 -30.17 -8.68 -17.72
N LEU A 338 -29.05 -8.40 -17.08
CA LEU A 338 -28.20 -7.22 -17.34
C LEU A 338 -27.16 -7.45 -18.45
N GLY A 339 -27.11 -8.66 -19.03
CA GLY A 339 -26.17 -9.01 -20.10
C GLY A 339 -24.82 -9.55 -19.61
N VAL A 340 -24.71 -9.94 -18.34
CA VAL A 340 -23.53 -10.63 -17.79
C VAL A 340 -23.73 -12.13 -17.93
N GLU A 341 -22.76 -12.84 -18.51
CA GLU A 341 -22.73 -14.31 -18.43
C GLU A 341 -22.24 -14.71 -17.04
N VAL A 342 -23.03 -15.51 -16.32
CA VAL A 342 -22.63 -16.00 -15.00
C VAL A 342 -22.25 -17.48 -15.11
N LEU A 343 -21.05 -17.82 -14.63
CA LEU A 343 -20.58 -19.20 -14.55
C LEU A 343 -20.42 -19.61 -13.09
N GLN A 344 -21.08 -20.70 -12.70
CA GLN A 344 -20.96 -21.26 -11.37
C GLN A 344 -19.80 -22.26 -11.32
N GLY A 345 -18.69 -21.88 -10.70
CA GLY A 345 -17.48 -22.69 -10.67
C GLY A 345 -16.27 -21.97 -10.09
N HIS A 346 -15.19 -22.72 -9.94
CA HIS A 346 -13.91 -22.19 -9.45
C HIS A 346 -13.01 -21.73 -10.60
N ALA A 347 -12.59 -20.47 -10.56
CA ALA A 347 -11.73 -19.86 -11.57
C ALA A 347 -10.24 -19.96 -11.19
N ARG A 348 -9.40 -20.28 -12.18
CA ARG A 348 -7.95 -20.23 -12.08
C ARG A 348 -7.37 -19.47 -13.28
N ILE A 349 -6.56 -18.46 -13.02
CA ILE A 349 -5.82 -17.74 -14.06
C ILE A 349 -4.61 -18.58 -14.45
N VAL A 350 -4.49 -18.93 -15.73
CA VAL A 350 -3.38 -19.78 -16.23
C VAL A 350 -2.33 -19.00 -16.99
N ASP A 351 -2.74 -17.88 -17.60
CA ASP A 351 -1.86 -16.87 -18.17
C ASP A 351 -2.54 -15.50 -18.09
N PRO A 352 -1.87 -14.38 -18.42
CA PRO A 352 -2.45 -13.06 -18.20
C PRO A 352 -3.76 -12.75 -18.94
N TRP A 353 -4.15 -13.54 -19.93
CA TRP A 353 -5.38 -13.36 -20.69
C TRP A 353 -6.31 -14.57 -20.65
N THR A 354 -5.96 -15.64 -19.94
CA THR A 354 -6.72 -16.89 -19.97
C THR A 354 -7.11 -17.33 -18.57
N VAL A 355 -8.40 -17.61 -18.41
CA VAL A 355 -9.00 -18.14 -17.17
C VAL A 355 -9.61 -19.51 -17.46
N GLU A 356 -9.22 -20.51 -16.68
CA GLU A 356 -9.89 -21.80 -16.63
C GLU A 356 -10.93 -21.79 -15.52
N VAL A 357 -12.12 -22.31 -15.82
CA VAL A 357 -13.24 -22.41 -14.90
C VAL A 357 -13.61 -23.88 -14.77
N LYS A 358 -13.48 -24.42 -13.57
CA LYS A 358 -14.05 -25.73 -13.22
C LYS A 358 -15.47 -25.50 -12.73
N LEU A 359 -16.45 -25.86 -13.55
CA LEU A 359 -17.86 -25.65 -13.25
C LEU A 359 -18.32 -26.61 -12.15
N ASN A 360 -19.34 -26.19 -11.41
CA ASN A 360 -19.89 -26.98 -10.29
C ASN A 360 -20.56 -28.29 -10.75
N ASP A 361 -20.94 -28.39 -12.02
CA ASP A 361 -21.47 -29.60 -12.65
C ASP A 361 -20.38 -30.60 -13.08
N GLY A 362 -19.11 -30.26 -12.91
CA GLY A 362 -17.95 -31.09 -13.26
C GLY A 362 -17.31 -30.75 -14.61
N ASP A 363 -17.95 -29.93 -15.44
CA ASP A 363 -17.38 -29.50 -16.72
C ASP A 363 -16.25 -28.49 -16.51
N SER A 364 -15.48 -28.21 -17.58
CA SER A 364 -14.45 -27.18 -17.55
C SER A 364 -14.54 -26.28 -18.78
N ARG A 365 -14.35 -24.99 -18.58
CA ARG A 365 -14.31 -23.98 -19.64
C ARG A 365 -13.02 -23.18 -19.58
N THR A 366 -12.50 -22.80 -20.74
CA THR A 366 -11.35 -21.91 -20.85
C THR A 366 -11.78 -20.64 -21.57
N LEU A 367 -11.57 -19.49 -20.94
CA LEU A 367 -11.99 -18.19 -21.43
C LEU A 367 -10.78 -17.30 -21.68
N LYS A 368 -10.68 -16.73 -22.89
CA LYS A 368 -9.72 -15.68 -23.21
C LYS A 368 -10.37 -14.31 -23.03
N THR A 369 -9.74 -13.44 -22.27
CA THR A 369 -10.27 -12.13 -21.91
C THR A 369 -9.25 -11.01 -22.02
N ARG A 370 -9.72 -9.79 -22.28
CA ARG A 370 -8.86 -8.60 -22.31
C ARG A 370 -8.44 -8.18 -20.90
N ALA A 371 -9.34 -8.25 -19.93
CA ALA A 371 -9.11 -7.88 -18.54
C ALA A 371 -9.68 -8.92 -17.56
N ILE A 372 -9.07 -9.00 -16.39
CA ILE A 372 -9.49 -9.88 -15.28
C ILE A 372 -9.59 -9.05 -14.01
N VAL A 373 -10.69 -9.17 -13.25
CA VAL A 373 -10.81 -8.63 -11.89
C VAL A 373 -10.88 -9.79 -10.91
N ILE A 374 -9.95 -9.83 -9.98
CA ILE A 374 -9.92 -10.78 -8.87
C ILE A 374 -10.64 -10.14 -7.69
N ALA A 375 -11.87 -10.60 -7.42
CA ALA A 375 -12.73 -10.19 -6.32
C ALA A 375 -13.04 -11.37 -5.39
N ALA A 376 -12.02 -12.19 -5.13
CA ALA A 376 -12.10 -13.43 -4.37
C ALA A 376 -12.44 -13.26 -2.88
N GLY A 377 -12.45 -12.02 -2.36
CA GLY A 377 -12.79 -11.72 -0.97
C GLY A 377 -11.82 -12.32 0.05
N ALA A 378 -12.35 -12.57 1.25
CA ALA A 378 -11.62 -13.09 2.39
C ALA A 378 -12.39 -14.22 3.08
N GLU A 379 -11.77 -14.83 4.08
CA GLU A 379 -12.37 -15.84 4.95
C GLU A 379 -12.07 -15.54 6.43
N PRO A 380 -12.89 -16.01 7.37
CA PRO A 380 -12.59 -15.91 8.80
C PRO A 380 -11.24 -16.56 9.12
N PHE A 381 -10.42 -15.87 9.91
CA PHE A 381 -9.19 -16.47 10.43
C PHE A 381 -9.49 -17.21 11.73
N VAL A 382 -9.23 -18.51 11.75
CA VAL A 382 -9.26 -19.33 12.97
C VAL A 382 -7.82 -19.49 13.47
N PRO A 383 -7.51 -19.06 14.69
CA PRO A 383 -6.16 -19.20 15.24
C PRO A 383 -5.88 -20.67 15.58
N PRO A 384 -4.62 -21.14 15.50
CA PRO A 384 -4.24 -22.48 15.94
C PRO A 384 -4.24 -22.58 17.47
N LEU A 385 -5.42 -22.49 18.07
CA LEU A 385 -5.64 -22.52 19.52
C LEU A 385 -5.88 -23.99 19.94
N PRO A 386 -5.04 -24.55 20.82
CA PRO A 386 -5.19 -25.95 21.26
C PRO A 386 -6.59 -26.22 21.84
N GLY A 387 -7.20 -27.34 21.45
CA GLY A 387 -8.52 -27.77 21.91
C GLY A 387 -9.72 -27.03 21.32
N LEU A 388 -9.51 -26.00 20.48
CA LEU A 388 -10.60 -25.19 19.89
C LEU A 388 -11.53 -26.01 19.00
N GLU A 389 -10.98 -26.90 18.18
CA GLU A 389 -11.76 -27.82 17.34
C GLU A 389 -12.59 -28.79 18.20
N ASP A 390 -12.03 -29.32 19.29
CA ASP A 390 -12.68 -30.33 20.15
C ASP A 390 -13.89 -29.79 20.93
N VAL A 391 -13.83 -28.52 21.33
CA VAL A 391 -14.96 -27.83 22.01
C VAL A 391 -15.99 -27.30 21.01
N GLY A 392 -15.60 -27.14 19.75
CA GLY A 392 -16.39 -26.55 18.67
C GLY A 392 -16.51 -25.03 18.78
N TYR A 393 -16.61 -24.38 17.63
CA TYR A 393 -16.78 -22.93 17.49
C TYR A 393 -17.61 -22.60 16.26
N VAL A 394 -18.12 -21.37 16.22
CA VAL A 394 -18.70 -20.78 15.02
C VAL A 394 -17.88 -19.57 14.59
N THR A 395 -17.93 -19.23 13.31
CA THR A 395 -17.36 -18.01 12.74
C THR A 395 -18.48 -17.15 12.17
N SER A 396 -18.15 -15.99 11.58
CA SER A 396 -19.13 -15.20 10.82
C SER A 396 -19.81 -16.01 9.71
N ASP A 397 -19.15 -17.04 9.18
CA ASP A 397 -19.64 -17.79 8.04
C ASP A 397 -20.58 -18.93 8.48
N THR A 398 -20.40 -19.46 9.69
CA THR A 398 -21.15 -20.62 10.19
C THR A 398 -22.21 -20.28 11.24
N LEU A 399 -22.09 -19.15 11.96
CA LEU A 399 -22.98 -18.91 13.11
C LEU A 399 -24.46 -18.85 12.72
N TRP A 400 -24.78 -18.31 11.54
CA TRP A 400 -26.16 -18.07 11.14
C TRP A 400 -26.92 -19.38 11.00
N THR A 401 -26.28 -20.37 10.38
CA THR A 401 -26.81 -21.72 10.21
C THR A 401 -26.84 -22.49 11.52
N GLU A 402 -25.76 -22.44 12.31
CA GLU A 402 -25.68 -23.22 13.55
C GLU A 402 -26.64 -22.69 14.63
N PHE A 403 -26.74 -21.37 14.79
CA PHE A 403 -27.61 -20.79 15.82
C PHE A 403 -29.09 -20.86 15.44
N ALA A 404 -29.44 -20.97 14.15
CA ALA A 404 -30.82 -21.20 13.73
C ALA A 404 -31.37 -22.57 14.17
N LYS A 405 -30.50 -23.51 14.57
CA LYS A 405 -30.89 -24.83 15.09
C LYS A 405 -31.26 -24.80 16.58
N LEU A 406 -30.86 -23.74 17.30
CA LEU A 406 -31.06 -23.64 18.75
C LEU A 406 -32.47 -23.18 19.09
N ASP A 407 -33.06 -23.74 20.16
CA ASP A 407 -34.37 -23.31 20.69
C ASP A 407 -34.27 -22.00 21.50
N SER A 408 -33.11 -21.72 22.06
CA SER A 408 -32.87 -20.57 22.91
C SER A 408 -31.50 -19.95 22.63
N VAL A 409 -31.35 -18.69 23.03
CA VAL A 409 -30.05 -17.99 22.99
C VAL A 409 -29.07 -18.77 23.89
N PRO A 410 -27.80 -19.00 23.46
CA PRO A 410 -26.80 -19.60 24.32
C PRO A 410 -26.68 -18.82 25.63
N ARG A 411 -26.82 -19.49 26.77
CA ARG A 411 -26.80 -18.82 28.07
C ARG A 411 -25.44 -18.15 28.30
N ARG A 412 -24.35 -18.87 28.07
CA ARG A 412 -22.96 -18.37 28.17
C ARG A 412 -22.33 -18.34 26.78
N LEU A 413 -22.00 -17.14 26.31
CA LEU A 413 -21.40 -16.93 24.98
C LEU A 413 -20.02 -16.31 25.11
N VAL A 414 -19.00 -16.97 24.58
CA VAL A 414 -17.67 -16.36 24.42
C VAL A 414 -17.55 -15.80 23.01
N VAL A 415 -17.14 -14.54 22.90
CA VAL A 415 -16.75 -13.91 21.64
C VAL A 415 -15.24 -13.68 21.66
N LEU A 416 -14.50 -14.44 20.86
CA LEU A 416 -13.06 -14.32 20.76
C LEU A 416 -12.69 -13.32 19.66
N GLY A 417 -12.28 -12.12 20.06
CA GLY A 417 -11.89 -11.02 19.17
C GLY A 417 -12.59 -9.69 19.51
N GLY A 418 -11.79 -8.62 19.60
CA GLY A 418 -12.20 -7.24 19.87
C GLY A 418 -12.39 -6.39 18.61
N GLY A 419 -12.43 -6.99 17.42
CA GLY A 419 -12.71 -6.28 16.17
C GLY A 419 -14.19 -5.90 15.98
N PRO A 420 -14.54 -5.23 14.87
CA PRO A 420 -15.90 -4.76 14.61
C PRO A 420 -16.95 -5.88 14.64
N ILE A 421 -16.65 -7.03 14.01
CA ILE A 421 -17.54 -8.20 13.99
C ILE A 421 -17.78 -8.72 15.42
N GLY A 422 -16.71 -8.84 16.22
CA GLY A 422 -16.80 -9.27 17.60
C GLY A 422 -17.68 -8.34 18.43
N CYS A 423 -17.50 -7.03 18.31
CA CYS A 423 -18.30 -6.04 19.03
C CYS A 423 -19.77 -6.04 18.61
N GLU A 424 -20.07 -6.10 17.30
CA GLU A 424 -21.43 -6.20 16.76
C GLU A 424 -22.17 -7.41 17.36
N LEU A 425 -21.56 -8.59 17.30
CA LEU A 425 -22.17 -9.84 17.75
C LEU A 425 -22.26 -9.90 19.28
N ALA A 426 -21.22 -9.47 20.00
CA ALA A 426 -21.23 -9.45 21.46
C ALA A 426 -22.39 -8.60 22.00
N GLN A 427 -22.57 -7.38 21.47
CA GLN A 427 -23.67 -6.52 21.88
C GLN A 427 -25.04 -7.10 21.51
N ALA A 428 -25.16 -7.67 20.30
CA ALA A 428 -26.42 -8.21 19.83
C ALA A 428 -26.89 -9.37 20.72
N PHE A 429 -26.01 -10.32 21.04
CA PHE A 429 -26.36 -11.46 21.88
C PHE A 429 -26.57 -11.07 23.36
N ALA A 430 -25.79 -10.13 23.90
CA ALA A 430 -26.04 -9.62 25.26
C ALA A 430 -27.41 -8.95 25.37
N ARG A 431 -27.80 -8.16 24.35
CA ARG A 431 -29.15 -7.57 24.28
C ARG A 431 -30.25 -8.62 24.04
N LEU A 432 -29.93 -9.80 23.56
CA LEU A 432 -30.86 -10.93 23.48
C LEU A 432 -30.78 -11.82 24.73
N GLY A 433 -30.06 -11.41 25.77
CA GLY A 433 -30.07 -12.08 27.08
C GLY A 433 -28.97 -13.12 27.29
N ALA A 434 -27.98 -13.24 26.40
CA ALA A 434 -26.80 -14.06 26.65
C ALA A 434 -25.87 -13.40 27.70
N GLU A 435 -25.25 -14.21 28.56
CA GLU A 435 -24.09 -13.82 29.36
C GLU A 435 -22.86 -13.83 28.44
N VAL A 436 -22.47 -12.67 27.91
CA VAL A 436 -21.40 -12.56 26.92
C VAL A 436 -20.07 -12.17 27.55
N ALA A 437 -19.03 -12.97 27.31
CA ALA A 437 -17.64 -12.60 27.57
C ALA A 437 -16.90 -12.35 26.25
N GLN A 438 -16.45 -11.12 26.01
CA GLN A 438 -15.64 -10.78 24.84
C GLN A 438 -14.17 -10.76 25.22
N VAL A 439 -13.35 -11.58 24.56
CA VAL A 439 -11.92 -11.74 24.87
C VAL A 439 -11.08 -11.10 23.76
N GLU A 440 -10.23 -10.14 24.12
CA GLU A 440 -9.28 -9.47 23.23
C GLU A 440 -7.87 -9.47 23.84
N MET A 441 -6.88 -9.88 23.06
CA MET A 441 -5.49 -9.95 23.49
C MET A 441 -4.84 -8.56 23.57
N LEU A 442 -5.27 -7.62 22.73
CA LEU A 442 -4.79 -6.25 22.73
C LEU A 442 -5.33 -5.47 23.94
N PRO A 443 -4.66 -4.37 24.35
CA PRO A 443 -5.11 -3.55 25.48
C PRO A 443 -6.49 -2.90 25.28
N ARG A 444 -6.98 -2.81 24.03
CA ARG A 444 -8.27 -2.22 23.67
C ARG A 444 -8.95 -3.02 22.56
N ILE A 445 -10.28 -3.01 22.57
CA ILE A 445 -11.11 -3.37 21.41
C ILE A 445 -10.99 -2.28 20.34
N MET A 446 -11.44 -2.58 19.11
CA MET A 446 -11.45 -1.62 18.00
C MET A 446 -10.09 -0.93 17.79
N ALA A 447 -9.00 -1.67 17.91
CA ALA A 447 -7.63 -1.14 17.98
C ALA A 447 -7.14 -0.35 16.73
N ARG A 448 -7.95 -0.26 15.68
CA ARG A 448 -7.70 0.57 14.48
C ARG A 448 -8.36 1.95 14.56
N GLU A 449 -9.28 2.15 15.49
CA GLU A 449 -9.96 3.41 15.73
C GLU A 449 -9.19 4.25 16.76
N ASP A 450 -9.56 5.54 16.84
CA ASP A 450 -9.07 6.44 17.88
C ASP A 450 -9.43 5.93 19.29
N GLU A 451 -8.58 6.27 20.26
CA GLU A 451 -8.66 5.79 21.63
C GLU A 451 -9.97 6.14 22.32
N ASP A 452 -10.39 7.40 22.19
CA ASP A 452 -11.64 7.91 22.77
C ASP A 452 -12.88 7.21 22.18
N ILE A 453 -12.86 6.90 20.88
CA ILE A 453 -13.91 6.14 20.21
C ILE A 453 -13.95 4.69 20.72
N ALA A 454 -12.80 4.04 20.88
CA ALA A 454 -12.72 2.68 21.40
C ALA A 454 -13.22 2.58 22.85
N ASP A 455 -12.90 3.58 23.68
CA ASP A 455 -13.35 3.64 25.08
C ASP A 455 -14.87 3.85 25.18
N LEU A 456 -15.44 4.73 24.36
CA LEU A 456 -16.90 4.92 24.28
C LEU A 456 -17.60 3.64 23.80
N ALA A 457 -17.03 2.95 22.81
CA ALA A 457 -17.57 1.68 22.33
C ALA A 457 -17.53 0.60 23.43
N LYS A 458 -16.43 0.51 24.19
CA LYS A 458 -16.31 -0.41 25.33
C LYS A 458 -17.35 -0.11 26.39
N ALA A 459 -17.50 1.15 26.81
CA ALA A 459 -18.50 1.55 27.80
C ALA A 459 -19.93 1.22 27.34
N ALA A 460 -20.24 1.39 26.05
CA ALA A 460 -21.54 1.03 25.48
C ALA A 460 -21.80 -0.49 25.46
N LEU A 461 -20.76 -1.31 25.25
CA LEU A 461 -20.84 -2.76 25.35
C LEU A 461 -21.08 -3.22 26.78
N GLU A 462 -20.31 -2.68 27.73
CA GLU A 462 -20.44 -2.99 29.16
C GLU A 462 -21.81 -2.56 29.72
N ALA A 463 -22.32 -1.40 29.31
CA ALA A 463 -23.66 -0.92 29.67
C ALA A 463 -24.80 -1.82 29.13
N ASP A 464 -24.52 -2.62 28.10
CA ASP A 464 -25.45 -3.61 27.56
C ASP A 464 -25.21 -5.03 28.08
N GLY A 465 -24.32 -5.18 29.07
CA GLY A 465 -24.08 -6.45 29.79
C GLY A 465 -22.96 -7.32 29.22
N VAL A 466 -22.14 -6.80 28.30
CA VAL A 466 -20.97 -7.53 27.80
C VAL A 466 -19.82 -7.42 28.79
N ARG A 467 -19.25 -8.56 29.22
CA ARG A 467 -17.99 -8.60 29.97
C ARG A 467 -16.81 -8.46 28.99
N VAL A 468 -16.26 -7.26 28.85
CA VAL A 468 -15.14 -6.97 27.94
C VAL A 468 -13.79 -7.23 28.61
N LEU A 469 -13.07 -8.25 28.15
CA LEU A 469 -11.79 -8.72 28.68
C LEU A 469 -10.66 -8.36 27.69
N THR A 470 -10.19 -7.12 27.75
CA THR A 470 -9.01 -6.64 27.01
C THR A 470 -7.71 -7.05 27.70
N GLY A 471 -6.61 -7.19 26.96
CA GLY A 471 -5.34 -7.68 27.50
C GLY A 471 -5.39 -9.15 27.96
N HIS A 472 -6.39 -9.92 27.51
CA HIS A 472 -6.57 -11.33 27.85
C HIS A 472 -6.22 -12.19 26.64
N LYS A 473 -5.17 -13.02 26.77
CA LYS A 473 -4.72 -13.90 25.70
C LYS A 473 -5.37 -15.27 25.84
N ALA A 474 -6.14 -15.72 24.83
CA ALA A 474 -6.59 -17.10 24.75
C ALA A 474 -5.40 -18.06 24.61
N ILE A 475 -5.32 -19.06 25.49
CA ILE A 475 -4.21 -20.02 25.56
C ILE A 475 -4.61 -21.38 25.00
N ARG A 476 -5.78 -21.89 25.41
CA ARG A 476 -6.33 -23.19 24.98
C ARG A 476 -7.82 -23.29 25.35
N CYS A 477 -8.50 -24.22 24.72
CA CYS A 477 -9.82 -24.67 25.12
C CYS A 477 -9.73 -26.07 25.75
N GLU A 478 -10.60 -26.33 26.73
CA GLU A 478 -10.66 -27.61 27.45
C GLU A 478 -12.11 -28.04 27.61
N ARG A 479 -12.33 -29.35 27.81
CA ARG A 479 -13.59 -29.88 28.32
C ARG A 479 -13.41 -30.33 29.76
N ALA A 480 -14.32 -29.92 30.63
CA ALA A 480 -14.39 -30.34 32.02
C ALA A 480 -15.75 -31.00 32.28
N GLY A 481 -15.84 -32.30 32.02
CA GLY A 481 -17.13 -33.01 31.97
C GLY A 481 -17.96 -32.51 30.77
N GLU A 482 -19.18 -32.05 31.04
CA GLU A 482 -20.08 -31.47 30.03
C GLU A 482 -19.75 -30.00 29.71
N ASP A 483 -19.00 -29.30 30.58
CA ASP A 483 -18.66 -27.90 30.40
C ASP A 483 -17.51 -27.70 29.41
N LYS A 484 -17.66 -26.69 28.53
CA LYS A 484 -16.59 -26.19 27.67
C LYS A 484 -15.93 -24.98 28.32
N LEU A 485 -14.60 -24.95 28.34
CA LEU A 485 -13.82 -23.90 28.98
C LEU A 485 -12.86 -23.25 27.98
N LEU A 486 -12.80 -21.92 27.98
CA LEU A 486 -11.72 -21.16 27.37
C LEU A 486 -10.76 -20.72 28.48
N ILE A 487 -9.50 -21.12 28.35
CA ILE A 487 -8.43 -20.69 29.26
C ILE A 487 -7.79 -19.43 28.69
N VAL A 488 -7.82 -18.35 29.46
CA VAL A 488 -7.22 -17.06 29.10
C VAL A 488 -6.13 -16.68 30.09
N SER A 489 -5.04 -16.07 29.62
CA SER A 489 -3.99 -15.51 30.47
C SER A 489 -4.10 -13.98 30.50
N HIS A 490 -4.03 -13.42 31.70
CA HIS A 490 -3.95 -11.98 31.94
C HIS A 490 -2.92 -11.73 33.05
N ASP A 491 -1.93 -10.89 32.77
CA ASP A 491 -0.81 -10.59 33.68
C ASP A 491 -0.14 -11.85 34.27
N GLY A 492 0.04 -12.88 33.44
CA GLY A 492 0.66 -14.16 33.82
C GLY A 492 -0.24 -15.12 34.61
N THR A 493 -1.48 -14.71 34.94
CA THR A 493 -2.46 -15.55 35.64
C THR A 493 -3.47 -16.16 34.67
N GLU A 494 -3.70 -17.47 34.77
CA GLU A 494 -4.74 -18.15 33.99
C GLU A 494 -6.12 -17.99 34.63
N GLN A 495 -7.12 -17.68 33.81
CA GLN A 495 -8.53 -17.65 34.19
C GLN A 495 -9.33 -18.59 33.28
N ARG A 496 -10.39 -19.16 33.84
CA ARG A 496 -11.28 -20.10 33.15
C ARG A 496 -12.60 -19.42 32.82
N LEU A 497 -12.99 -19.43 31.56
CA LEU A 497 -14.27 -18.93 31.09
C LEU A 497 -15.11 -20.10 30.59
N ALA A 498 -16.16 -20.46 31.34
CA ALA A 498 -17.09 -21.49 30.91
C ALA A 498 -18.08 -20.94 29.87
N PHE A 499 -18.39 -21.71 28.83
CA PHE A 499 -19.26 -21.29 27.75
C PHE A 499 -20.07 -22.44 27.16
N ASP A 500 -21.19 -22.09 26.52
CA ASP A 500 -22.03 -23.04 25.79
C ASP A 500 -21.71 -22.95 24.27
N ALA A 501 -21.47 -21.73 23.79
CA ALA A 501 -21.03 -21.43 22.44
C ALA A 501 -19.84 -20.46 22.41
N LEU A 502 -18.99 -20.60 21.38
CA LEU A 502 -17.86 -19.72 21.12
C LEU A 502 -17.94 -19.18 19.68
N VAL A 503 -17.91 -17.86 19.55
CA VAL A 503 -17.81 -17.15 18.27
C VAL A 503 -16.36 -16.70 18.06
N CYS A 504 -15.70 -17.26 17.05
CA CYS A 504 -14.35 -16.87 16.66
C CYS A 504 -14.42 -15.69 15.67
N ALA A 505 -13.99 -14.52 16.11
CA ALA A 505 -14.04 -13.25 15.38
C ALA A 505 -12.70 -12.49 15.47
N VAL A 506 -11.57 -13.20 15.41
CA VAL A 506 -10.21 -12.63 15.56
C VAL A 506 -9.65 -11.96 14.30
N GLY A 507 -10.42 -11.93 13.21
CA GLY A 507 -10.04 -11.27 11.97
C GLY A 507 -10.42 -12.08 10.73
N ARG A 508 -10.06 -11.53 9.57
CA ARG A 508 -10.25 -12.15 8.26
C ARG A 508 -8.93 -12.23 7.52
N LYS A 509 -8.83 -13.18 6.60
CA LYS A 509 -7.66 -13.43 5.75
C LYS A 509 -8.09 -13.47 4.29
N ALA A 510 -7.39 -12.73 3.42
CA ALA A 510 -7.65 -12.74 1.98
C ALA A 510 -7.52 -14.16 1.38
N ARG A 511 -8.40 -14.48 0.43
CA ARG A 511 -8.33 -15.75 -0.32
C ARG A 511 -7.27 -15.65 -1.43
N LEU A 512 -6.05 -16.10 -1.14
CA LEU A 512 -4.89 -15.95 -2.03
C LEU A 512 -4.53 -17.20 -2.83
N LYS A 513 -5.05 -18.37 -2.44
CA LYS A 513 -4.69 -19.67 -3.04
C LYS A 513 -5.70 -20.13 -4.07
N GLY A 514 -5.25 -20.91 -5.04
CA GLY A 514 -6.12 -21.57 -6.01
C GLY A 514 -6.56 -20.71 -7.20
N TYR A 515 -6.17 -19.43 -7.25
CA TYR A 515 -6.48 -18.51 -8.36
C TYR A 515 -5.38 -18.42 -9.42
N GLY A 516 -4.24 -19.10 -9.21
CA GLY A 516 -3.11 -19.10 -10.14
C GLY A 516 -2.08 -17.99 -9.93
N LEU A 517 -2.18 -17.22 -8.83
CA LEU A 517 -1.30 -16.10 -8.51
C LEU A 517 0.18 -16.51 -8.49
N GLU A 518 0.48 -17.66 -7.87
CA GLU A 518 1.83 -18.17 -7.71
C GLU A 518 2.46 -18.54 -9.07
N ALA A 519 1.70 -19.20 -9.94
CA ALA A 519 2.14 -19.55 -11.29
C ALA A 519 2.39 -18.29 -12.13
N LEU A 520 1.56 -17.27 -11.96
CA LEU A 520 1.70 -15.98 -12.63
C LEU A 520 2.80 -15.10 -12.00
N GLY A 521 3.37 -15.47 -10.86
CA GLY A 521 4.36 -14.67 -10.14
C GLY A 521 3.80 -13.34 -9.62
N ILE A 522 2.48 -13.27 -9.39
CA ILE A 522 1.84 -12.08 -8.79
C ILE A 522 2.21 -12.05 -7.31
N PRO A 523 2.87 -10.99 -6.83
CA PRO A 523 3.31 -10.93 -5.44
C PRO A 523 2.13 -10.74 -4.48
N THR A 524 2.18 -11.44 -3.36
CA THR A 524 1.17 -11.40 -2.31
C THR A 524 1.84 -11.28 -0.95
N GLU A 525 1.22 -10.53 -0.04
CA GLU A 525 1.57 -10.51 1.39
C GLU A 525 0.36 -11.00 2.21
N ARG A 526 -0.26 -10.12 3.00
CA ARG A 526 -1.59 -10.36 3.60
C ARG A 526 -2.70 -10.28 2.56
N THR A 527 -2.46 -9.56 1.48
CA THR A 527 -3.37 -9.33 0.34
C THR A 527 -2.59 -9.40 -0.99
N ILE A 528 -3.29 -9.35 -2.12
CA ILE A 528 -2.67 -9.20 -3.43
C ILE A 528 -2.07 -7.79 -3.54
N LEU A 529 -0.79 -7.70 -3.87
CA LEU A 529 -0.16 -6.38 -4.03
C LEU A 529 -0.64 -5.72 -5.33
N THR A 530 -1.17 -4.52 -5.19
CA THR A 530 -1.64 -3.69 -6.30
C THR A 530 -1.02 -2.29 -6.25
N ASN A 531 -1.11 -1.58 -7.38
CA ASN A 531 -0.80 -0.15 -7.44
C ASN A 531 -2.05 0.70 -7.12
N ASP A 532 -1.92 2.03 -7.19
CA ASP A 532 -3.02 2.98 -6.91
C ASP A 532 -4.24 2.84 -7.85
N TYR A 533 -4.10 2.11 -8.96
CA TYR A 533 -5.16 1.78 -9.92
C TYR A 533 -5.73 0.37 -9.73
N LEU A 534 -5.36 -0.31 -8.62
CA LEU A 534 -5.71 -1.69 -8.31
C LEU A 534 -5.16 -2.73 -9.31
N GLU A 535 -4.17 -2.35 -10.13
CA GLU A 535 -3.51 -3.24 -11.07
C GLU A 535 -2.46 -4.10 -10.33
N THR A 536 -2.39 -5.38 -10.69
CA THR A 536 -1.35 -6.30 -10.23
C THR A 536 -0.04 -6.11 -11.02
N LEU A 537 0.88 -7.08 -10.95
CA LEU A 537 2.05 -7.16 -11.84
C LEU A 537 1.68 -7.04 -13.33
N TYR A 538 0.50 -7.52 -13.71
CA TYR A 538 -0.02 -7.42 -15.07
C TYR A 538 -1.07 -6.30 -15.13
N PRO A 539 -0.88 -5.25 -15.94
CA PRO A 539 -1.80 -4.11 -16.02
C PRO A 539 -3.24 -4.46 -16.44
N ASN A 540 -3.48 -5.67 -16.94
CA ASN A 540 -4.81 -6.12 -17.32
C ASN A 540 -5.47 -7.05 -16.29
N ILE A 541 -4.79 -7.35 -15.18
CA ILE A 541 -5.31 -8.12 -14.06
C ILE A 541 -5.36 -7.20 -12.85
N TYR A 542 -6.56 -7.01 -12.33
CA TYR A 542 -6.88 -6.16 -11.19
C TYR A 542 -7.25 -7.02 -9.98
N ALA A 543 -7.12 -6.47 -8.78
CA ALA A 543 -7.65 -7.08 -7.57
C ALA A 543 -8.44 -6.05 -6.76
N ALA A 544 -9.63 -6.41 -6.28
CA ALA A 544 -10.54 -5.48 -5.61
C ALA A 544 -11.30 -6.12 -4.45
N GLY A 545 -11.67 -5.31 -3.45
CA GLY A 545 -12.29 -5.76 -2.20
C GLY A 545 -11.28 -6.37 -1.23
N ASP A 546 -11.74 -7.17 -0.27
CA ASP A 546 -10.93 -7.72 0.83
C ASP A 546 -9.67 -8.48 0.37
N VAL A 547 -9.63 -8.98 -0.87
CA VAL A 547 -8.45 -9.66 -1.42
C VAL A 547 -7.28 -8.70 -1.72
N ALA A 548 -7.55 -7.40 -1.85
CA ALA A 548 -6.59 -6.36 -2.24
C ALA A 548 -6.14 -5.44 -1.08
N GLY A 549 -6.88 -5.38 0.03
CA GLY A 549 -6.52 -4.51 1.17
C GLY A 549 -7.71 -3.91 1.86
#